data_AF-A0A540NE36-F1
#
_entry.id   AF-A0A540NE36-F1
#
_cell.length_a   1.000
_cell.length_b   1.000
_cell.length_c   1.000
_cell.angle_alpha   90.00
_cell.angle_beta   90.00
_cell.angle_gamma   90.00
#
_symmetry.space_group_name_H-M   'P 1'
#
loop_
_entity.id
_entity.type
_entity.pdbx_description
1 polymer ?
#
loop_
_entity_poly.entity_id
_entity_poly.type
_entity_poly.pdbx_seq_one_letter_code
_entity_poly.pdbx_strand_id
1 'polypeptide(L)'
;MEDRLEKLRGGVTLVKPEDRKAVEQMVSEKISQWRKRRRMFKDLWDAITENSPKDVKEFKEELGIEYDEDVGVSLQSFGDLRCNKRPRHR
;
A
#
# COMPACT_ATOMS: atom_id res chain seq x y z
N MET A 1 -40.48 20.35 6.62
CA MET A 1 -39.85 19.87 5.36
C MET A 1 -38.46 20.46 5.19
N GLU A 2 -38.22 21.70 5.64
CA GLU A 2 -36.92 22.38 5.53
C GLU A 2 -35.82 21.76 6.42
N ASP A 3 -36.12 21.35 7.66
CA ASP A 3 -35.14 20.73 8.57
C ASP A 3 -34.51 19.42 8.05
N ARG A 4 -35.24 18.69 7.20
CA ARG A 4 -34.73 17.46 6.57
C ARG A 4 -33.84 17.78 5.36
N LEU A 5 -34.14 18.87 4.65
CA LEU A 5 -33.37 19.35 3.51
C LEU A 5 -32.05 19.98 3.95
N GLU A 6 -31.99 20.60 5.12
CA GLU A 6 -30.77 21.22 5.65
C GLU A 6 -29.67 20.20 5.97
N LYS A 7 -30.04 19.02 6.50
CA LYS A 7 -29.12 17.88 6.72
C LYS A 7 -28.58 17.29 5.41
N LEU A 8 -29.38 17.32 4.35
CA LEU A 8 -28.96 16.88 3.00
C LEU A 8 -28.08 17.94 2.31
N ARG A 9 -28.36 19.23 2.54
CA ARG A 9 -27.66 20.37 1.92
C ARG A 9 -26.30 20.66 2.56
N GLY A 10 -26.13 20.33 3.85
CA GLY A 10 -24.87 20.46 4.58
C GLY A 10 -23.82 19.40 4.23
N GLY A 11 -24.18 18.38 3.44
CA GLY A 11 -23.33 17.22 3.19
C GLY A 11 -23.17 16.41 4.47
N VAL A 12 -23.95 15.33 4.61
CA VAL A 12 -23.79 14.41 5.75
C VAL A 12 -22.35 13.89 5.74
N THR A 13 -21.55 14.31 6.72
CA THR A 13 -20.22 13.75 6.96
C THR A 13 -20.41 12.32 7.45
N LEU A 14 -20.50 11.38 6.50
CA LEU A 14 -20.81 9.98 6.75
C LEU A 14 -19.70 9.25 7.52
N VAL A 15 -18.51 9.84 7.59
CA VAL A 15 -17.32 9.30 8.25
C VAL A 15 -16.79 10.35 9.22
N LYS A 16 -16.54 9.94 10.47
CA LYS A 16 -15.94 10.84 11.46
C LYS A 16 -14.50 11.19 11.04
N PRO A 17 -14.04 12.42 11.27
CA PRO A 17 -12.68 12.83 10.92
C PRO A 17 -11.60 11.97 11.61
N GLU A 18 -11.88 11.48 12.83
CA GLU A 18 -11.00 10.59 13.58
C GLU A 18 -10.82 9.24 12.87
N ASP A 19 -11.93 8.62 12.48
CA ASP A 19 -11.93 7.33 11.76
C ASP A 19 -11.16 7.46 10.44
N ARG A 20 -11.36 8.57 9.72
CA ARG A 20 -10.62 8.85 8.49
C ARG A 20 -9.11 8.97 8.74
N LYS A 21 -8.71 9.70 9.77
CA LYS A 21 -7.29 9.87 10.13
C LYS A 21 -6.65 8.54 10.54
N ALA A 22 -7.36 7.72 11.30
CA ALA A 22 -6.89 6.39 11.71
C ALA A 22 -6.66 5.48 10.49
N VAL A 23 -7.58 5.48 9.53
CA VAL A 23 -7.44 4.73 8.27
C VAL A 23 -6.27 5.24 7.43
N GLU A 24 -6.14 6.55 7.26
CA GLU A 24 -5.03 7.16 6.50
C GLU A 24 -3.66 6.80 7.13
N GLN A 25 -3.56 6.84 8.46
CA GLN A 25 -2.36 6.42 9.18
C GLN A 25 -2.07 4.93 8.99
N MET A 26 -3.08 4.08 9.15
CA MET A 26 -2.95 2.64 8.95
C MET A 26 -2.47 2.31 7.54
N VAL A 27 -3.06 2.92 6.51
CA VAL A 27 -2.64 2.72 5.12
C VAL A 27 -1.17 3.12 4.92
N SER A 28 -0.77 4.29 5.44
CA SER A 28 0.62 4.76 5.37
C SER A 28 1.60 3.79 6.03
N GLU A 29 1.27 3.31 7.23
CA GLU A 29 2.08 2.35 7.98
C GLU A 29 2.21 1.01 7.23
N LYS A 30 1.12 0.46 6.71
CA LYS A 30 1.13 -0.81 5.97
C LYS A 30 1.93 -0.72 4.67
N ILE A 31 1.78 0.37 3.91
CA ILE A 31 2.58 0.63 2.70
C ILE A 31 4.07 0.74 3.04
N SER A 32 4.41 1.42 4.15
CA SER A 32 5.79 1.53 4.63
C SER A 32 6.38 0.17 5.02
N GLN A 33 5.62 -0.66 5.74
CA GLN A 33 6.03 -2.01 6.10
C GLN A 33 6.25 -2.89 4.87
N TRP A 34 5.35 -2.85 3.89
CA TRP A 34 5.49 -3.60 2.65
C TRP A 34 6.77 -3.22 1.91
N ARG A 35 7.05 -1.91 1.74
CA ARG A 35 8.30 -1.43 1.13
C ARG A 35 9.55 -1.94 1.85
N LYS A 36 9.55 -1.90 3.19
CA LYS A 36 10.69 -2.35 3.99
C LYS A 36 10.92 -3.85 3.83
N ARG A 37 9.87 -4.66 3.94
CA ARG A 37 9.95 -6.13 3.81
C ARG A 37 10.43 -6.56 2.44
N ARG A 38 9.88 -5.96 1.37
CA ARG A 38 10.29 -6.26 0.00
C ARG A 38 11.76 -5.92 -0.25
N ARG A 39 12.24 -4.79 0.30
CA ARG A 39 13.66 -4.43 0.22
C ARG A 39 14.55 -5.44 0.95
N MET A 40 14.25 -5.75 2.20
CA MET A 40 15.02 -6.72 2.99
C MET A 40 15.06 -8.09 2.32
N PHE A 41 13.92 -8.56 1.79
CA PHE A 41 13.88 -9.82 1.04
C PHE A 41 14.81 -9.76 -0.18
N LYS A 42 14.73 -8.69 -0.97
CA LYS A 42 15.58 -8.53 -2.16
C LYS A 42 17.07 -8.51 -1.79
N ASP A 43 17.44 -7.74 -0.78
CA ASP A 43 18.84 -7.64 -0.34
C ASP A 43 19.38 -9.02 0.10
N LEU A 44 18.59 -9.81 0.82
CA LEU A 44 18.95 -11.18 1.21
C LEU A 44 18.98 -12.14 0.02
N TRP A 45 18.00 -12.04 -0.87
CA TRP A 45 17.91 -12.89 -2.06
C TRP A 45 19.09 -12.66 -3.00
N ASP A 46 19.43 -11.39 -3.25
CA ASP A 46 20.58 -11.01 -4.06
C ASP A 46 21.87 -11.56 -3.42
N ALA A 47 22.04 -11.42 -2.10
CA ALA A 47 23.21 -11.97 -1.39
C ALA A 47 23.31 -13.50 -1.46
N ILE A 48 22.18 -14.22 -1.43
CA ILE A 48 22.16 -15.69 -1.57
C ILE A 48 22.47 -16.11 -3.01
N THR A 49 21.98 -15.37 -4.00
CA THR A 49 22.03 -15.76 -5.41
C THR A 49 23.23 -15.21 -6.18
N GLU A 50 23.97 -14.24 -5.63
CA GLU A 50 25.12 -13.58 -6.26
C GLU A 50 26.20 -14.55 -6.77
N ASN A 51 26.44 -15.66 -6.05
CA ASN A 51 27.41 -16.70 -6.44
C ASN A 51 26.77 -18.09 -6.59
N SER A 52 25.46 -18.14 -6.81
CA SER A 52 24.74 -19.40 -6.97
C SER A 52 25.14 -20.10 -8.28
N PRO A 53 25.58 -21.37 -8.24
CA PRO A 53 25.77 -22.18 -9.44
C PRO A 53 24.44 -22.71 -10.01
N LYS A 54 23.32 -22.57 -9.27
CA LYS A 54 21.98 -23.00 -9.68
C LYS A 54 21.25 -21.88 -10.43
N ASP A 55 20.34 -22.27 -11.33
CA ASP A 55 19.40 -21.34 -11.95
C ASP A 55 18.50 -20.71 -10.86
N VAL A 56 18.53 -19.38 -10.78
CA VAL A 56 17.80 -18.59 -9.78
C VAL A 56 16.29 -18.81 -9.91
N LYS A 57 15.79 -19.06 -11.12
CA LYS A 57 14.38 -19.29 -11.37
C LYS A 57 13.92 -20.64 -10.83
N GLU A 58 14.68 -21.70 -11.09
CA GLU A 58 14.40 -23.03 -10.53
C GLU A 58 14.48 -23.02 -9.00
N PHE A 59 15.46 -22.32 -8.44
CA PHE A 59 15.60 -22.19 -6.99
C PHE A 59 14.43 -21.42 -6.35
N LYS A 60 13.93 -20.39 -7.04
CA LYS A 60 12.72 -19.65 -6.62
C LYS A 60 11.48 -20.55 -6.61
N GLU A 61 11.30 -21.37 -7.66
CA GLU A 61 10.19 -22.32 -7.79
C GLU A 61 10.28 -23.45 -6.74
N GLU A 62 11.48 -24.01 -6.51
CA GLU A 62 11.74 -25.02 -5.47
C GLU A 62 11.36 -24.51 -4.07
N LEU A 63 11.69 -23.25 -3.78
CA LEU A 63 11.35 -22.62 -2.49
C LEU A 63 9.89 -22.14 -2.41
N GLY A 64 9.12 -22.20 -3.50
CA GLY A 64 7.73 -21.73 -3.54
C GLY A 64 7.60 -20.23 -3.29
N ILE A 65 8.58 -19.43 -3.72
CA ILE A 65 8.58 -17.98 -3.53
C ILE A 65 7.79 -17.34 -4.67
N GLU A 66 6.84 -16.47 -4.33
CA GLU A 66 6.06 -15.66 -5.27
C GLU A 66 6.33 -14.17 -5.01
N TYR A 67 6.39 -13.38 -6.09
CA TYR A 67 6.46 -11.92 -6.01
C TYR A 67 5.08 -11.28 -6.07
N ASP A 68 5.00 -10.02 -5.64
CA ASP A 68 3.78 -9.23 -5.71
C ASP A 68 3.20 -9.24 -7.16
N GLU A 69 4.07 -9.18 -8.16
CA GLU A 69 3.70 -9.22 -9.58
C GLU A 69 3.09 -10.56 -10.00
N ASP A 70 3.52 -11.68 -9.40
CA ASP A 70 3.04 -13.04 -9.72
C ASP A 70 1.56 -13.21 -9.30
N VAL A 71 1.10 -12.45 -8.30
CA VAL A 71 -0.30 -12.42 -7.83
C VAL A 71 -1.07 -11.18 -8.29
N GLY A 72 -0.53 -10.41 -9.26
CA GLY A 72 -1.19 -9.24 -9.84
C GLY A 72 -1.25 -8.03 -8.90
N VAL A 73 -0.38 -7.96 -7.90
CA VAL A 73 -0.32 -6.89 -6.92
C VAL A 73 0.86 -5.96 -7.24
N SER A 74 0.60 -4.64 -7.27
CA SER A 74 1.66 -3.64 -7.46
C SER A 74 1.56 -2.54 -6.44
N LEU A 75 2.66 -2.29 -5.72
CA LEU A 75 2.77 -1.20 -4.76
C LEU A 75 2.49 0.17 -5.41
N GLN A 76 2.83 0.33 -6.69
CA GLN A 76 2.62 1.59 -7.42
C GLN A 76 1.15 1.92 -7.58
N SER A 77 0.30 0.91 -7.76
CA SER A 77 -1.15 1.06 -7.86
C SER A 77 -1.79 1.63 -6.59
N PHE A 78 -1.10 1.51 -5.44
CA PHE A 78 -1.53 2.11 -4.16
C PHE A 78 -0.90 3.48 -3.89
N GLY A 79 -0.15 4.04 -4.85
CA GLY A 79 0.53 5.33 -4.71
C GLY A 79 -0.41 6.50 -4.45
N ASP A 80 -1.62 6.43 -5.02
CA ASP A 80 -2.67 7.46 -4.93
C ASP A 80 -3.40 7.46 -3.58
N LEU A 81 -3.31 6.35 -2.82
CA LEU A 81 -3.86 6.28 -1.46
C LEU A 81 -3.04 7.11 -0.47
N ARG A 82 -1.88 7.62 -0.86
CA ARG A 82 -1.16 8.64 -0.10
C ARG A 82 -1.92 9.95 -0.22
N CYS A 83 -2.82 10.19 0.73
CA CYS A 83 -3.59 11.41 0.90
C CYS A 83 -2.69 12.63 1.22
N ASN A 84 -1.76 13.00 0.33
CA ASN A 84 -1.15 14.33 0.32
C ASN A 84 -2.09 15.30 -0.41
N LYS A 85 -3.31 15.49 0.11
CA LYS A 85 -4.11 16.66 -0.26
C LYS A 85 -3.57 17.85 0.54
N ARG A 86 -2.40 18.36 0.15
CA ARG A 86 -2.04 19.74 0.51
C ARG A 86 -3.15 20.62 -0.07
N PRO A 87 -3.77 21.52 0.71
CA PRO A 87 -4.71 22.47 0.13
C PRO A 87 -3.94 23.25 -0.93
N ARG A 88 -4.40 23.16 -2.19
CA ARG A 88 -3.94 24.08 -3.23
C ARG A 88 -4.44 25.46 -2.80
N HIS A 89 -3.57 26.22 -2.15
CA HIS A 89 -3.80 27.66 -1.97
C HIS A 89 -3.82 28.25 -3.37
N ARG A 90 -4.97 28.79 -3.75
CA ARG A 90 -5.16 29.55 -4.99
C ARG A 90 -4.81 31.01 -4.72
#